data_AF-A0A3D2V7U3-F1
#
_entry.id   AF-A0A3D2V7U3-F1
#
_cell.length_a   1.000
_cell.length_b   1.000
_cell.length_c   1.000
_cell.angle_alpha   90.00
_cell.angle_beta   90.00
_cell.angle_gamma   90.00
#
_symmetry.space_group_name_H-M   'P 1'
#
loop_
_entity.id
_entity.type
_entity.pdbx_description
1 polymer ?
#
loop_
_entity_poly.entity_id
_entity_poly.type
_entity_poly.pdbx_seq_one_letter_code
_entity_poly.pdbx_strand_id
1 'polypeptide(L)'
;MKQLLITIAALVLVGCGPSEVELSLIEAARKGNIEAVKKHIANGKQDFFNSIDVNAADVLDKTALHYAAAWGRIQIAELLIANGADVNTKSVTGRTPLDIANKNNKSKIADLLRKHGAKTGEELKAAGN
;
A
#
# COMPACT_ATOMS: atom_id res chain seq x y z
N MET A 1 -18.61 3.53 40.29
CA MET A 1 -18.61 2.12 39.82
C MET A 1 -19.36 2.10 38.49
N LYS A 2 -18.77 1.95 37.31
CA LYS A 2 -17.46 1.44 36.93
C LYS A 2 -17.08 2.12 35.61
N GLN A 3 -15.92 2.77 35.58
CA GLN A 3 -15.07 2.72 34.38
C GLN A 3 -14.79 1.24 34.13
N LEU A 4 -15.55 0.59 33.26
CA LEU A 4 -15.23 -0.76 32.78
C LEU A 4 -16.13 -1.09 31.60
N LEU A 5 -15.63 -0.87 30.39
CA LEU A 5 -15.81 -1.71 29.20
C LEU A 5 -14.89 -1.20 28.08
N ILE A 6 -13.62 -0.99 28.43
CA ILE A 6 -12.50 -0.85 27.47
C ILE A 6 -11.97 -2.25 27.07
N THR A 7 -12.63 -3.33 27.44
CA THR A 7 -12.13 -4.71 27.28
C THR A 7 -12.97 -5.58 26.33
N ILE A 8 -13.29 -5.06 25.13
CA ILE A 8 -13.62 -5.91 23.96
C ILE A 8 -12.52 -5.72 22.90
N ALA A 9 -11.26 -5.78 23.31
CA ALA A 9 -10.10 -5.72 22.41
C ALA A 9 -9.25 -7.01 22.46
N ALA A 10 -9.72 -8.06 23.12
CA ALA A 10 -8.99 -9.32 23.17
C ALA A 10 -9.98 -10.46 23.01
N LEU A 11 -10.09 -10.94 21.76
CA LEU A 11 -10.27 -12.36 21.36
C LEU A 11 -11.17 -12.51 20.13
N VAL A 12 -10.64 -12.16 18.96
CA VAL A 12 -10.89 -12.93 17.73
C VAL A 12 -9.52 -13.17 17.10
N LEU A 13 -8.99 -14.36 17.31
CA LEU A 13 -7.86 -14.88 16.54
C LEU A 13 -8.36 -15.22 15.13
N VAL A 14 -7.68 -14.74 14.09
CA VAL A 14 -7.34 -15.40 12.80
C VAL A 14 -7.07 -14.32 11.74
N GLY A 15 -5.78 -14.13 11.40
CA GLY A 15 -5.31 -13.39 10.23
C GLY A 15 -5.24 -11.87 10.38
N CYS A 16 -4.05 -11.31 10.54
CA CYS A 16 -3.76 -9.88 10.33
C CYS A 16 -3.85 -9.56 8.82
N GLY A 17 -5.05 -9.76 8.25
CA GLY A 17 -5.37 -9.31 6.91
C GLY A 17 -5.78 -7.84 6.93
N PRO A 18 -5.65 -7.14 5.80
CA PRO A 18 -6.05 -5.74 5.69
C PRO A 18 -7.53 -5.59 6.07
N SER A 19 -7.85 -4.52 6.79
CA SER A 19 -9.23 -4.14 7.09
C SER A 19 -10.02 -3.92 5.79
N GLU A 20 -11.35 -3.99 5.86
CA GLU A 20 -12.22 -3.76 4.68
C GLU A 20 -11.91 -2.42 3.98
N VAL A 21 -11.54 -1.40 4.76
CA VAL A 21 -11.19 -0.07 4.29
C VAL A 21 -9.87 -0.07 3.50
N GLU A 22 -8.87 -0.83 3.95
CA GLU A 22 -7.57 -0.97 3.28
C GLU A 22 -7.68 -1.79 1.99
N LEU A 23 -8.49 -2.86 1.99
CA LEU A 23 -8.81 -3.61 0.78
C LEU A 23 -9.51 -2.71 -0.26
N SER A 24 -10.42 -1.86 0.19
CA SER A 24 -11.10 -0.89 -0.68
C SER A 24 -10.10 0.13 -1.28
N LEU A 25 -9.08 0.57 -0.53
CA LEU A 25 -8.00 1.41 -1.06
C LEU A 25 -7.19 0.68 -2.15
N ILE A 26 -6.79 -0.56 -1.89
CA ILE A 26 -6.04 -1.40 -2.85
C ILE A 26 -6.84 -1.58 -4.15
N GLU A 27 -8.14 -1.88 -4.02
CA GLU A 27 -9.04 -2.07 -5.15
C GLU A 27 -9.26 -0.77 -5.94
N ALA A 28 -9.37 0.37 -5.25
CA ALA A 28 -9.44 1.69 -5.89
C ALA A 28 -8.18 2.00 -6.69
N ALA A 29 -7.00 1.70 -6.14
CA ALA A 29 -5.72 1.86 -6.83
C ALA A 29 -5.62 0.97 -8.07
N ARG A 30 -6.08 -0.29 -7.97
CA ARG A 30 -6.14 -1.24 -9.09
C ARG A 30 -7.04 -0.73 -10.22
N LYS A 31 -8.26 -0.30 -9.89
CA LYS A 31 -9.24 0.23 -10.84
C LYS A 31 -8.80 1.57 -11.46
N GLY A 32 -7.94 2.33 -10.78
CA GLY A 32 -7.56 3.67 -11.20
C GLY A 32 -8.51 4.76 -10.72
N ASN A 33 -9.31 4.51 -9.69
CA ASN A 33 -10.26 5.48 -9.14
C ASN A 33 -9.56 6.42 -8.15
N ILE A 34 -9.04 7.53 -8.67
CA ILE A 34 -8.29 8.53 -7.89
C ILE A 34 -9.17 9.16 -6.80
N GLU A 35 -10.44 9.44 -7.08
CA GLU A 35 -11.33 10.09 -6.11
C GLU A 35 -11.64 9.17 -4.94
N ALA A 36 -11.81 7.87 -5.19
CA ALA A 36 -11.90 6.89 -4.12
C ALA A 36 -10.59 6.88 -3.30
N VAL A 37 -9.41 6.81 -3.93
CA VAL A 37 -8.12 6.84 -3.21
C VAL A 37 -8.00 8.07 -2.31
N LYS A 38 -8.30 9.26 -2.84
CA LYS A 38 -8.30 10.52 -2.06
C LYS A 38 -9.27 10.45 -0.89
N LYS A 39 -10.49 9.96 -1.11
CA LYS A 39 -11.50 9.84 -0.06
C LYS A 39 -11.02 8.93 1.08
N HIS A 40 -10.44 7.77 0.76
CA HIS A 40 -9.87 6.87 1.78
C HIS A 40 -8.77 7.60 2.57
N ILE A 41 -7.77 8.17 1.88
CA ILE A 41 -6.65 8.89 2.53
C ILE A 41 -7.14 10.09 3.37
N ALA A 42 -8.16 10.81 2.91
CA ALA A 42 -8.70 11.97 3.62
C ALA A 42 -9.50 11.58 4.86
N ASN A 43 -10.32 10.52 4.77
CA ASN A 43 -11.10 10.01 5.90
C ASN A 43 -10.19 9.49 7.02
N GLY A 44 -9.05 8.89 6.68
CA GLY A 44 -8.07 8.42 7.66
C GLY A 44 -7.41 9.53 8.49
N LYS A 45 -7.51 10.81 8.08
CA LYS A 45 -6.92 11.94 8.83
C LYS A 45 -7.88 12.59 9.83
N GLN A 46 -9.17 12.23 9.81
CA GLN A 46 -10.21 12.93 10.58
C GLN A 46 -10.42 12.33 11.98
N ASP A 47 -10.14 11.05 12.15
CA ASP A 47 -10.32 10.35 13.43
C ASP A 47 -8.98 9.76 13.89
N PHE A 48 -8.54 10.12 15.11
CA PHE A 48 -7.32 9.57 15.74
C PHE A 48 -7.29 8.02 15.80
N PHE A 49 -8.46 7.39 15.75
CA PHE A 49 -8.64 5.93 15.81
C PHE A 49 -8.84 5.25 14.44
N ASN A 50 -8.98 5.99 13.34
CA ASN A 50 -9.31 5.44 12.01
C ASN A 50 -8.27 5.75 10.93
N SER A 51 -7.00 5.89 11.33
CA SER A 51 -5.90 6.13 10.39
C SER A 51 -5.78 4.97 9.40
N ILE A 52 -5.81 5.28 8.11
CA ILE A 52 -5.53 4.30 7.06
C ILE A 52 -4.04 4.03 6.98
N ASP A 53 -3.65 2.76 7.01
CA ASP A 53 -2.32 2.35 6.61
C ASP A 53 -2.22 2.25 5.07
N VAL A 54 -1.48 3.19 4.46
CA VAL A 54 -1.21 3.19 3.02
C VAL A 54 -0.34 2.03 2.57
N ASN A 55 0.35 1.37 3.51
CA ASN A 55 1.19 0.20 3.29
C ASN A 55 0.47 -1.11 3.60
N ALA A 56 -0.82 -1.06 3.93
CA ALA A 56 -1.63 -2.25 4.04
C ALA A 56 -1.54 -3.08 2.76
N ALA A 57 -1.34 -4.37 2.94
CA ALA A 57 -1.09 -5.32 1.88
C ALA A 57 -2.20 -6.37 1.83
N ASP A 58 -2.52 -6.85 0.63
CA ASP A 58 -3.46 -7.95 0.47
C ASP A 58 -2.84 -9.31 0.85
N VAL A 59 -3.59 -10.39 0.65
CA VAL A 59 -3.15 -11.77 0.92
C VAL A 59 -1.92 -12.23 0.10
N LEU A 60 -1.44 -11.41 -0.85
CA LEU A 60 -0.24 -11.64 -1.65
C LEU A 60 0.91 -10.71 -1.25
N ASP A 61 0.80 -10.03 -0.11
CA ASP A 61 1.65 -8.93 0.34
C ASP A 61 1.75 -7.79 -0.68
N LYS A 62 0.70 -7.58 -1.50
CA LYS A 62 0.65 -6.47 -2.45
C LYS A 62 -0.10 -5.29 -1.85
N THR A 63 0.62 -4.20 -1.70
CA THR A 63 0.08 -2.89 -1.34
C THR A 63 -0.63 -2.19 -2.51
N ALA A 64 -1.36 -1.12 -2.21
CA ALA A 64 -1.96 -0.26 -3.23
C ALA A 64 -0.93 0.24 -4.27
N LEU A 65 0.32 0.47 -3.84
CA LEU A 65 1.40 0.92 -4.72
C LEU A 65 1.83 -0.16 -5.72
N HIS A 66 1.82 -1.45 -5.34
CA HIS A 66 2.08 -2.55 -6.28
C HIS A 66 1.05 -2.57 -7.42
N TYR A 67 -0.23 -2.34 -7.11
CA TYR A 67 -1.29 -2.31 -8.10
C TYR A 67 -1.26 -1.06 -8.96
N ALA A 68 -1.02 0.11 -8.35
CA ALA A 68 -0.81 1.34 -9.10
C ALA A 68 0.35 1.16 -10.11
N ALA A 69 1.44 0.52 -9.67
CA ALA A 69 2.58 0.21 -10.51
C ALA A 69 2.26 -0.77 -11.65
N ALA A 70 1.52 -1.84 -11.36
CA ALA A 70 1.10 -2.84 -12.35
C ALA A 70 0.33 -2.22 -13.52
N TRP A 71 -0.56 -1.28 -13.22
CA TRP A 71 -1.49 -0.68 -14.18
C TRP A 71 -1.04 0.68 -14.72
N GLY A 72 0.11 1.22 -14.28
CA GLY A 72 0.61 2.51 -14.75
C GLY A 72 -0.18 3.71 -14.21
N ARG A 73 -0.77 3.61 -13.00
CA ARG A 73 -1.59 4.67 -12.40
C ARG A 73 -0.71 5.76 -11.74
N ILE A 74 -0.08 6.60 -12.55
CA ILE A 74 0.92 7.59 -12.10
C ILE A 74 0.38 8.49 -10.98
N GLN A 75 -0.78 9.12 -11.18
CA GLN A 75 -1.35 10.04 -10.19
C GLN A 75 -1.69 9.34 -8.86
N ILE A 76 -2.10 8.07 -8.91
CA ILE A 76 -2.36 7.28 -7.68
C ILE A 76 -1.05 6.96 -6.99
N ALA A 77 -0.01 6.56 -7.74
CA ALA A 77 1.31 6.30 -7.17
C ALA A 77 1.89 7.55 -6.48
N GLU A 78 1.77 8.72 -7.11
CA GLU A 78 2.18 10.00 -6.50
C GLU A 78 1.44 10.28 -5.19
N LEU A 79 0.11 10.10 -5.17
CA LEU A 79 -0.69 10.29 -3.96
C LEU A 79 -0.29 9.33 -2.85
N LEU A 80 -0.07 8.04 -3.17
CA LEU A 80 0.33 7.04 -2.19
C LEU A 80 1.71 7.37 -1.61
N ILE A 81 2.70 7.69 -2.45
CA ILE A 81 4.05 8.06 -2.03
C ILE A 81 4.02 9.33 -1.16
N ALA A 82 3.24 10.34 -1.57
CA ALA A 82 3.10 11.59 -0.80
C ALA A 82 2.46 11.38 0.58
N ASN A 83 1.74 10.28 0.79
CA ASN A 83 1.15 9.91 2.08
C ASN A 83 1.94 8.80 2.80
N GLY A 84 3.21 8.56 2.43
CA GLY A 84 4.11 7.67 3.17
C GLY A 84 4.09 6.21 2.72
N ALA A 85 3.64 5.92 1.50
CA ALA A 85 3.76 4.58 0.96
C ALA A 85 5.24 4.19 0.78
N ASP A 86 5.62 3.03 1.32
CA ASP A 86 6.94 2.44 1.15
C ASP A 86 7.09 1.85 -0.26
N VAL A 87 7.98 2.48 -1.02
CA VAL A 87 8.29 2.13 -2.40
C VAL A 87 9.07 0.81 -2.56
N ASN A 88 9.59 0.27 -1.46
CA ASN A 88 10.42 -0.95 -1.42
C ASN A 88 9.73 -2.15 -0.76
N THR A 89 8.42 -2.04 -0.49
CA THR A 89 7.58 -3.18 -0.06
C THR A 89 7.76 -4.38 -1.00
N LYS A 90 7.72 -5.59 -0.44
CA LYS A 90 7.89 -6.84 -1.18
C LYS A 90 6.61 -7.65 -1.11
N SER A 91 6.09 -8.03 -2.27
CA SER A 91 5.04 -9.06 -2.36
C SER A 91 5.54 -10.43 -1.88
N VAL A 92 4.63 -11.40 -1.73
CA VAL A 92 4.95 -12.79 -1.34
C VAL A 92 5.99 -13.45 -2.25
N THR A 93 6.06 -13.00 -3.51
CA THR A 93 7.06 -13.47 -4.49
C THR A 93 8.41 -12.72 -4.44
N GLY A 94 8.58 -11.83 -3.45
CA GLY A 94 9.76 -10.99 -3.28
C GLY A 94 9.87 -9.83 -4.28
N ARG A 95 8.80 -9.53 -5.01
CA ARG A 95 8.78 -8.50 -6.06
C ARG A 95 8.32 -7.17 -5.48
N THR A 96 9.03 -6.10 -5.81
CA THR A 96 8.70 -4.72 -5.41
C THR A 96 7.73 -4.05 -6.39
N PRO A 97 7.13 -2.90 -6.04
CA PRO A 97 6.37 -2.10 -7.00
C PRO A 97 7.17 -1.78 -8.27
N LEU A 98 8.48 -1.54 -8.15
CA LEU A 98 9.35 -1.30 -9.30
C LEU A 98 9.53 -2.54 -10.19
N ASP A 99 9.70 -3.73 -9.62
CA ASP A 99 9.78 -4.98 -10.40
C ASP A 99 8.50 -5.22 -11.22
N ILE A 100 7.36 -4.89 -10.62
CA ILE A 100 6.06 -5.01 -11.28
C ILE A 100 5.93 -3.99 -12.42
N ALA A 101 6.31 -2.73 -12.19
CA ALA A 101 6.30 -1.70 -13.21
C ALA A 101 7.17 -2.07 -14.42
N ASN A 102 8.39 -2.56 -14.15
CA ASN A 102 9.33 -2.98 -15.18
C ASN A 102 8.79 -4.18 -15.98
N LYS A 103 8.28 -5.22 -15.32
CA LYS A 103 7.69 -6.39 -16.00
C LYS A 103 6.52 -6.00 -16.92
N ASN A 104 5.74 -5.00 -16.53
CA ASN A 104 4.56 -4.57 -17.27
C ASN A 104 4.85 -3.40 -18.25
N ASN A 105 6.13 -3.09 -18.51
CA ASN A 105 6.58 -2.01 -19.40
C ASN A 105 5.98 -0.63 -19.04
N LYS A 106 5.85 -0.32 -17.74
CA LYS A 106 5.31 0.94 -17.23
C LYS A 106 6.44 1.94 -16.91
N SER A 107 7.20 2.33 -17.94
CA SER A 107 8.40 3.18 -17.81
C SER A 107 8.17 4.45 -16.99
N LYS A 108 7.11 5.22 -17.28
CA LYS A 108 6.81 6.46 -16.54
C LYS A 108 6.63 6.25 -15.03
N ILE A 109 6.01 5.13 -14.62
CA ILE A 109 5.89 4.79 -13.21
C ILE A 109 7.22 4.30 -12.65
N ALA A 110 7.98 3.52 -13.42
CA ALA A 110 9.28 3.04 -12.99
C ALA A 110 10.23 4.22 -12.69
N ASP A 111 10.22 5.23 -13.55
CA ASP A 111 10.98 6.47 -13.37
C ASP A 111 10.53 7.24 -12.11
N LEU A 112 9.20 7.36 -11.90
CA LEU A 112 8.64 7.97 -10.69
C LEU A 112 9.12 7.21 -9.44
N LEU A 113 8.98 5.89 -9.42
CA LEU A 113 9.38 5.05 -8.29
C LEU A 113 10.89 5.18 -8.01
N ARG A 114 11.73 5.12 -9.06
CA ARG A 114 13.18 5.31 -8.96
C ARG A 114 13.55 6.68 -8.36
N LYS A 115 12.86 7.74 -8.79
CA LYS A 115 13.05 9.10 -8.25
C LYS A 115 12.80 9.16 -6.74
N HIS A 116 11.90 8.31 -6.23
CA HIS A 116 11.59 8.18 -4.81
C HIS A 116 12.41 7.08 -4.09
N GLY A 117 13.49 6.59 -4.69
CA GLY A 117 14.39 5.63 -4.07
C GLY A 117 13.93 4.17 -4.13
N ALA A 118 12.99 3.85 -5.02
CA ALA A 118 12.58 2.46 -5.24
C ALA A 118 13.72 1.64 -5.84
N LYS A 119 13.83 0.41 -5.36
CA LYS A 119 14.80 -0.58 -5.80
C LYS A 119 14.08 -1.84 -6.27
N THR A 120 14.72 -2.59 -7.16
CA THR A 120 14.23 -3.92 -7.54
C THR A 120 14.42 -4.87 -6.36
N GLY A 121 13.65 -5.96 -6.32
CA GLY A 121 13.83 -6.99 -5.32
C GLY A 121 15.25 -7.58 -5.32
N GLU A 122 15.89 -7.63 -6.48
CA GLU A 122 17.28 -8.08 -6.66
C GLU A 122 18.29 -7.10 -6.04
N GLU A 123 18.14 -5.80 -6.29
CA GLU A 123 19.00 -4.76 -5.70
C GLU A 123 18.88 -4.73 -4.17
N LEU A 124 17.67 -4.95 -3.64
CA LEU A 124 17.45 -5.04 -2.19
C LEU A 124 18.05 -6.30 -1.57
N LYS A 125 18.19 -7.40 -2.33
CA LYS A 125 18.89 -8.60 -1.87
C LYS A 125 20.41 -8.38 -1.87
N ALA A 126 20.94 -7.75 -2.91
CA ALA A 126 22.38 -7.49 -3.04
C ALA A 126 22.92 -6.54 -1.96
N ALA A 127 22.10 -5.61 -1.45
CA ALA A 127 22.50 -4.68 -0.39
C ALA A 127 22.52 -5.29 1.03
N GLY A 128 21.99 -6.51 1.21
CA GLY A 128 21.90 -7.19 2.50
C GLY A 128 22.98 -8.23 2.78
N ASN A 129 23.98 -8.35 1.88
CA ASN A 129 25.11 -9.27 1.98
C ASN A 129 26.41 -8.54 2.31
#